data_AF-A0AAN8WS79-F1
#
_entry.id   AF-A0AAN8WS79-F1
#
_cell.length_a   1.000
_cell.length_b   1.000
_cell.length_c   1.000
_cell.angle_alpha   90.00
_cell.angle_beta   90.00
_cell.angle_gamma   90.00
#
_symmetry.space_group_name_H-M   'P 1'
#
loop_
_entity.id
_entity.type
_entity.pdbx_description
1 polymer ?
#
loop_
_entity_poly.entity_id
_entity_poly.type
_entity_poly.pdbx_seq_one_letter_code
_entity_poly.pdbx_strand_id
1 'polypeptide(L)'
;LFNSNQEEMLEDLEQGDIAETVRKFFEESVVLQPAKKSFLSIQEVDELLEDLSGMTREEEQSSHLKKIAKKCTGNDLKMVVRLIKGDLRINAGAKHILDAVHPDAYEAFQTTRNIDAVLDQILIVGRNGGSLKLIAQVMTPVLPMLVSS
;
A
#
# COMPACT_ATOMS: atom_id res chain seq x y z
N LEU A 1 -8.07 9.14 -18.28
CA LEU A 1 -8.88 8.08 -17.61
C LEU A 1 -10.30 8.56 -17.27
N PHE A 2 -10.47 9.78 -16.76
CA PHE A 2 -11.75 10.32 -16.26
C PHE A 2 -12.49 11.29 -17.20
N ASN A 3 -11.92 11.60 -18.36
CA ASN A 3 -12.42 12.62 -19.31
C ASN A 3 -12.60 14.01 -18.66
N SER A 4 -11.69 14.35 -17.75
CA SER A 4 -11.61 15.63 -17.03
C SER A 4 -10.55 16.54 -17.65
N ASN A 5 -10.63 17.85 -17.39
CA ASN A 5 -9.60 18.80 -17.81
C ASN A 5 -8.29 18.52 -17.07
N GLN A 6 -7.20 18.33 -17.82
CA GLN A 6 -5.89 18.05 -17.26
C GLN A 6 -5.32 19.24 -16.45
N GLU A 7 -5.62 20.47 -16.84
CA GLU A 7 -5.17 21.67 -16.12
C GLU A 7 -5.80 21.74 -14.73
N GLU A 8 -7.10 21.51 -14.62
CA GLU A 8 -7.82 21.47 -13.34
C GLU A 8 -7.26 20.38 -12.41
N MET A 9 -6.89 19.22 -12.97
CA MET A 9 -6.25 18.16 -12.18
C MET A 9 -4.87 18.56 -11.66
N LEU A 10 -4.09 19.28 -12.45
CA LEU A 10 -2.78 19.77 -12.05
C LEU A 10 -2.88 20.87 -10.99
N GLU A 11 -3.85 21.77 -11.13
CA GLU A 11 -4.14 22.81 -10.13
C GLU A 11 -4.56 22.20 -8.78
N ASP A 12 -5.47 21.21 -8.80
CA ASP A 12 -5.88 20.54 -7.56
C ASP A 12 -4.72 19.77 -6.91
N LEU A 13 -3.82 19.18 -7.73
CA LEU A 13 -2.64 18.46 -7.27
C LEU A 13 -1.63 19.35 -6.53
N GLU A 14 -1.66 20.68 -6.70
CA GLU A 14 -0.80 21.60 -5.94
C GLU A 14 -1.02 21.49 -4.41
N GLN A 15 -2.15 20.94 -3.98
CA GLN A 15 -2.42 20.60 -2.57
C GLN A 15 -1.57 19.42 -2.04
N GLY A 16 -0.90 18.68 -2.92
CA GLY A 16 0.12 17.69 -2.57
C GLY A 16 -0.40 16.28 -2.28
N ASP A 17 -1.67 15.95 -2.55
CA ASP A 17 -2.23 14.59 -2.42
C ASP A 17 -2.82 14.07 -3.73
N ILE A 18 -2.00 13.42 -4.55
CA ILE A 18 -2.44 12.81 -5.81
C ILE A 18 -3.60 11.83 -5.62
N ALA A 19 -3.68 11.11 -4.49
CA ALA A 19 -4.77 10.16 -4.26
C ALA A 19 -6.10 10.88 -4.01
N GLU A 20 -6.05 12.05 -3.36
CA GLU A 20 -7.22 12.89 -3.14
C GLU A 20 -7.68 13.55 -4.44
N THR A 21 -6.75 14.08 -5.22
CA THR A 21 -7.03 14.60 -6.57
C THR A 21 -7.67 13.53 -7.44
N VAL A 22 -7.08 12.33 -7.53
CA VAL A 22 -7.66 11.22 -8.29
C VAL A 22 -9.07 10.86 -7.80
N ARG A 23 -9.31 10.84 -6.48
CA ARG A 23 -10.65 10.59 -5.94
C ARG A 23 -11.66 11.62 -6.43
N LYS A 24 -11.35 12.90 -6.27
CA LYS A 24 -12.24 14.02 -6.63
C LYS A 24 -12.68 13.94 -8.09
N PHE A 25 -11.71 13.84 -9.01
CA PHE A 25 -12.01 13.76 -10.45
C PHE A 25 -12.64 12.43 -10.88
N PHE A 26 -12.41 11.34 -10.14
CA PHE A 26 -13.10 10.08 -10.35
C PHE A 26 -14.57 10.15 -9.93
N GLU A 27 -14.88 10.79 -8.79
CA GLU A 27 -16.25 10.99 -8.32
C GLU A 27 -17.08 11.90 -9.24
N GLU A 28 -16.42 12.84 -9.93
CA GLU A 28 -17.04 13.73 -10.91
C GLU A 28 -17.11 13.13 -12.34
N SER A 29 -16.46 11.98 -12.58
CA SER A 29 -16.29 11.44 -13.92
C SER A 29 -17.61 10.91 -14.51
N VAL A 30 -18.06 11.50 -15.61
CA VAL A 30 -19.24 11.01 -16.36
C VAL A 30 -18.98 9.70 -17.10
N VAL A 31 -17.72 9.43 -17.50
CA VAL A 31 -17.35 8.27 -18.32
C VAL A 31 -17.00 7.03 -17.49
N LEU A 32 -16.59 7.23 -16.23
CA LEU A 32 -16.17 6.15 -15.34
C LEU A 32 -16.71 6.43 -13.94
N GLN A 33 -17.94 5.97 -13.71
CA GLN A 33 -18.65 6.20 -12.46
C GLN A 33 -18.12 5.31 -11.33
N PRO A 34 -17.96 5.83 -10.10
CA PRO A 34 -17.62 5.02 -8.95
C PRO A 34 -18.67 3.96 -8.63
N ALA A 35 -18.21 2.83 -8.08
CA ALA A 35 -19.09 1.86 -7.48
C ALA A 35 -19.81 2.46 -6.26
N LYS A 36 -21.05 2.05 -6.01
CA LYS A 36 -21.85 2.54 -4.87
C LYS A 36 -21.41 1.96 -3.52
N LYS A 37 -20.77 0.80 -3.54
CA LYS A 37 -20.30 0.06 -2.37
C LYS A 37 -18.97 -0.61 -2.71
N SER A 38 -18.11 -0.74 -1.72
CA SER A 38 -16.85 -1.46 -1.85
C SER A 38 -17.11 -2.97 -1.81
N PHE A 39 -16.53 -3.67 -2.78
CA PHE A 39 -16.56 -5.14 -2.86
C PHE A 39 -15.16 -5.73 -3.13
N LEU A 40 -14.14 -4.88 -3.26
CA LEU A 40 -12.78 -5.35 -3.47
C LEU A 40 -12.25 -6.00 -2.19
N SER A 41 -11.75 -7.21 -2.34
CA SER A 41 -10.94 -7.85 -1.31
C SER A 41 -9.51 -7.31 -1.30
N ILE A 42 -8.81 -7.48 -0.17
CA ILE A 42 -7.39 -7.11 -0.07
C ILE A 42 -6.55 -7.97 -1.03
N GLN A 43 -6.93 -9.24 -1.22
CA GLN A 43 -6.27 -10.16 -2.15
C GLN A 43 -6.37 -9.66 -3.60
N GLU A 44 -7.55 -9.19 -4.04
CA GLU A 44 -7.70 -8.61 -5.38
C GLU A 44 -6.87 -7.33 -5.56
N VAL A 45 -6.67 -6.54 -4.49
CA VAL A 45 -5.82 -5.35 -4.53
C VAL A 45 -4.34 -5.74 -4.59
N ASP A 46 -3.93 -6.75 -3.86
CA ASP A 46 -2.56 -7.28 -3.86
C ASP A 46 -2.18 -7.86 -5.23
N GLU A 47 -3.01 -8.74 -5.78
CA GLU A 47 -2.85 -9.29 -7.14
C GLU A 47 -2.75 -8.19 -8.20
N LEU A 48 -3.56 -7.14 -8.06
CA LEU A 48 -3.48 -6.00 -8.96
C LEU A 48 -2.13 -5.29 -8.90
N LEU A 49 -1.59 -5.06 -7.70
CA LEU A 49 -0.34 -4.35 -7.49
C LEU A 49 0.84 -5.18 -8.00
N GLU A 50 0.80 -6.49 -7.78
CA GLU A 50 1.77 -7.45 -8.31
C GLU A 50 1.77 -7.42 -9.85
N ASP A 51 0.60 -7.53 -10.48
CA ASP A 51 0.45 -7.44 -11.94
C ASP A 51 0.98 -6.10 -12.47
N LEU A 52 0.62 -5.00 -11.81
CA LEU A 52 1.03 -3.65 -12.19
C LEU A 52 2.55 -3.48 -12.11
N SER A 53 3.20 -4.11 -11.14
CA SER A 53 4.66 -4.03 -10.92
C SER A 53 5.47 -4.61 -12.08
N GLY A 54 4.90 -5.59 -12.80
CA GLY A 54 5.52 -6.21 -13.97
C GLY A 54 5.29 -5.46 -15.27
N MET A 55 4.35 -4.50 -15.31
CA MET A 55 4.00 -3.77 -16.54
C MET A 55 4.96 -2.60 -16.80
N THR A 56 5.50 -2.53 -18.02
CA THR A 56 6.44 -1.46 -18.42
C THR A 56 5.84 -0.47 -19.41
N ARG A 57 4.68 -0.77 -20.00
CA ARG A 57 4.04 0.05 -21.04
C ARG A 57 2.86 0.84 -20.47
N GLU A 58 2.83 2.14 -20.75
CA GLU A 58 1.80 3.06 -20.25
C GLU A 58 0.37 2.64 -20.65
N GLU A 59 0.20 2.13 -21.88
CA GLU A 59 -1.09 1.64 -22.37
C GLU A 59 -1.62 0.45 -21.56
N GLU A 60 -0.73 -0.47 -21.17
CA GLU A 60 -1.05 -1.66 -20.38
C GLU A 60 -1.40 -1.26 -18.94
N GLN A 61 -0.57 -0.40 -18.32
CA GLN A 61 -0.82 0.17 -17.00
C GLN A 61 -2.15 0.92 -16.95
N SER A 62 -2.41 1.79 -17.94
CA SER A 62 -3.66 2.55 -18.03
C SER A 62 -4.88 1.64 -18.18
N SER A 63 -4.78 0.58 -18.98
CA SER A 63 -5.83 -0.42 -19.15
C SER A 63 -6.11 -1.16 -17.85
N HIS A 64 -5.06 -1.57 -17.14
CA HIS A 64 -5.14 -2.26 -15.86
C HIS A 64 -5.77 -1.40 -14.76
N LEU A 65 -5.29 -0.17 -14.61
CA LEU A 65 -5.85 0.83 -13.68
C LEU A 65 -7.32 1.15 -14.00
N LYS A 66 -7.70 1.19 -15.28
CA LYS A 66 -9.09 1.39 -15.68
C LYS A 66 -9.97 0.18 -15.32
N LYS A 67 -9.46 -1.05 -15.39
CA LYS A 67 -10.22 -2.25 -15.00
C LYS A 67 -10.55 -2.24 -13.51
N ILE A 68 -9.59 -1.87 -12.66
CA ILE A 68 -9.86 -1.80 -11.22
C ILE A 68 -10.76 -0.64 -10.85
N ALA A 69 -10.54 0.54 -11.44
CA ALA A 69 -11.31 1.73 -11.10
C ALA A 69 -12.83 1.52 -11.32
N LYS A 70 -13.22 0.68 -12.29
CA LYS A 70 -14.64 0.28 -12.51
C LYS A 70 -15.28 -0.43 -11.31
N LYS A 71 -14.50 -1.09 -10.47
CA LYS A 71 -14.96 -1.82 -9.28
C LYS A 71 -14.89 -0.98 -8.00
N CYS A 72 -14.15 0.13 -8.02
CA CYS A 72 -13.84 0.93 -6.84
C CYS A 72 -14.93 1.97 -6.52
N THR A 73 -15.20 2.18 -5.24
CA THR A 73 -15.70 3.47 -4.74
C THR A 73 -14.60 4.53 -4.85
N GLY A 74 -14.93 5.81 -4.64
CA GLY A 74 -13.91 6.87 -4.57
C GLY A 74 -12.84 6.59 -3.52
N ASN A 75 -13.25 6.10 -2.34
CA ASN A 75 -12.32 5.78 -1.26
C ASN A 75 -11.44 4.56 -1.57
N ASP A 76 -11.97 3.54 -2.26
CA ASP A 76 -11.17 2.39 -2.67
C ASP A 76 -10.07 2.84 -3.65
N LEU A 77 -10.44 3.63 -4.68
CA LEU A 77 -9.46 4.11 -5.66
C LEU A 77 -8.41 5.02 -5.03
N LYS A 78 -8.81 5.90 -4.10
CA LYS A 78 -7.88 6.68 -3.28
C LYS A 78 -6.87 5.78 -2.57
N MET A 79 -7.34 4.70 -1.95
CA MET A 79 -6.44 3.80 -1.25
C MET A 79 -5.51 3.02 -2.17
N VAL A 80 -6.00 2.56 -3.31
CA VAL A 80 -5.15 1.93 -4.34
C VAL A 80 -4.04 2.89 -4.79
N VAL A 81 -4.36 4.16 -5.08
CA VAL A 81 -3.35 5.16 -5.48
C VAL A 81 -2.33 5.40 -4.37
N ARG A 82 -2.74 5.43 -3.10
CA ARG A 82 -1.82 5.55 -1.96
C ARG A 82 -0.89 4.35 -1.82
N LEU A 83 -1.39 3.14 -2.06
CA LEU A 83 -0.57 1.92 -2.09
C LEU A 83 0.47 2.00 -3.22
N ILE A 84 0.06 2.40 -4.42
CA ILE A 84 0.98 2.60 -5.56
C ILE A 84 2.06 3.64 -5.24
N LYS A 85 1.70 4.74 -4.57
CA LYS A 85 2.66 5.79 -4.17
C LYS A 85 3.59 5.35 -3.03
N GLY A 86 3.24 4.31 -2.29
CA GLY A 86 3.96 3.88 -1.08
C GLY A 86 3.77 4.82 0.12
N ASP A 87 2.73 5.65 0.12
CA ASP A 87 2.42 6.57 1.23
C ASP A 87 0.92 6.56 1.55
N LEU A 88 0.57 5.87 2.65
CA LEU A 88 -0.81 5.74 3.13
C LEU A 88 -1.32 6.99 3.89
N ARG A 89 -0.42 7.88 4.34
CA ARG A 89 -0.75 9.05 5.16
C ARG A 89 -1.50 8.74 6.46
N ILE A 90 -1.11 7.67 7.14
CA ILE A 90 -1.71 7.25 8.42
C ILE A 90 -0.88 7.64 9.65
N ASN A 91 0.20 8.41 9.49
CA ASN A 91 1.13 8.80 10.56
C ASN A 91 1.67 7.62 11.38
N ALA A 92 1.73 6.43 10.78
CA ALA A 92 2.21 5.21 11.40
C ALA A 92 3.20 4.52 10.46
N GLY A 93 4.45 4.38 10.92
CA GLY A 93 5.48 3.56 10.27
C GLY A 93 5.52 2.11 10.78
N ALA A 94 6.46 1.33 10.26
CA ALA A 94 6.60 -0.11 10.53
C ALA A 94 6.62 -0.47 12.03
N LYS A 95 7.24 0.36 12.89
CA LYS A 95 7.26 0.16 14.34
C LYS A 95 5.86 0.10 14.94
N HIS A 96 5.05 1.13 14.69
CA HIS A 96 3.69 1.21 15.23
C HIS A 96 2.83 0.03 14.77
N ILE A 97 2.99 -0.38 13.50
CA ILE A 97 2.23 -1.50 12.93
C ILE A 97 2.67 -2.83 13.57
N LEU A 98 3.99 -3.07 13.67
CA LEU A 98 4.53 -4.32 14.20
C LEU A 98 4.31 -4.46 15.71
N ASP A 99 4.46 -3.38 16.48
CA ASP A 99 4.20 -3.35 17.92
C ASP A 99 2.73 -3.70 18.23
N ALA A 100 1.80 -3.39 17.32
CA ALA A 100 0.39 -3.76 17.45
C ALA A 100 0.11 -5.25 17.18
N VAL A 101 1.02 -5.95 16.49
CA VAL A 101 0.92 -7.39 16.21
C VAL A 101 1.52 -8.21 17.36
N HIS A 102 2.72 -7.87 17.81
CA HIS A 102 3.42 -8.50 18.93
C HIS A 102 4.53 -7.59 19.47
N PRO A 103 4.79 -7.52 20.80
CA PRO A 103 5.80 -6.63 21.39
C PRO A 103 7.21 -6.77 20.79
N ASP A 104 7.64 -8.01 20.50
CA ASP A 104 8.96 -8.29 19.91
C ASP A 104 8.97 -8.23 18.37
N ALA A 105 7.85 -7.96 17.69
CA ALA A 105 7.76 -8.07 16.23
C ALA A 105 8.66 -7.07 15.51
N TYR A 106 8.75 -5.84 16.03
CA TYR A 106 9.58 -4.81 15.42
C TYR A 106 11.07 -5.19 15.52
N GLU A 107 11.53 -5.66 16.67
CA GLU A 107 12.91 -6.11 16.86
C GLU A 107 13.23 -7.30 15.95
N ALA A 108 12.36 -8.31 15.91
CA ALA A 108 12.51 -9.47 15.04
C ALA A 108 12.56 -9.08 13.54
N PHE A 109 11.78 -8.08 13.13
CA PHE A 109 11.83 -7.53 11.77
C PHE A 109 13.12 -6.76 11.49
N GLN A 110 13.65 -6.00 12.46
CA GLN A 110 14.94 -5.31 12.29
C GLN A 110 16.09 -6.28 12.05
N THR A 111 16.04 -7.47 12.66
CA THR A 111 17.06 -8.53 12.49
C THR A 111 16.94 -9.27 11.17
N THR A 112 15.71 -9.61 10.74
CA THR A 112 15.48 -10.49 9.58
C THR A 112 15.16 -9.76 8.28
N ARG A 113 14.54 -8.57 8.35
CA ARG A 113 13.92 -7.88 7.21
C ARG A 113 12.94 -8.73 6.40
N ASN A 114 12.37 -9.76 7.03
CA ASN A 114 11.40 -10.64 6.41
C ASN A 114 10.13 -10.62 7.26
N ILE A 115 9.08 -9.97 6.74
CA ILE A 115 7.80 -9.84 7.44
C ILE A 115 7.10 -11.20 7.56
N ASP A 116 7.19 -12.06 6.54
CA ASP A 116 6.56 -13.38 6.52
C ASP A 116 7.15 -14.28 7.61
N ALA A 117 8.48 -14.30 7.73
CA ALA A 117 9.16 -15.07 8.77
C ALA A 117 8.77 -14.61 10.19
N VAL A 118 8.57 -13.29 10.39
CA VAL A 118 8.11 -12.75 11.67
C VAL A 118 6.68 -13.16 11.96
N LEU A 119 5.78 -13.08 10.98
CA LEU A 119 4.37 -13.45 11.13
C LEU A 119 4.20 -14.96 11.37
N ASP A 120 4.94 -15.81 10.65
CA ASP A 120 4.93 -17.26 10.84
C ASP A 120 5.34 -17.62 12.27
N GLN A 121 6.39 -16.98 12.79
CA GLN A 121 6.84 -17.18 14.17
C GLN A 121 5.76 -16.75 15.18
N ILE A 122 5.08 -15.62 14.94
CA ILE A 122 3.99 -15.13 15.80
C ILE A 122 2.79 -16.08 15.77
N LEU A 123 2.48 -16.68 14.62
CA LEU A 123 1.41 -17.68 14.50
C LEU A 123 1.72 -18.95 15.30
N ILE A 124 2.99 -19.35 15.39
CA ILE A 124 3.44 -20.52 16.17
C ILE A 124 3.43 -20.21 17.68
N VAL A 125 4.00 -19.07 18.08
CA VAL A 125 4.20 -18.71 19.49
C VAL A 125 2.92 -18.15 20.13
N GLY A 126 2.03 -17.57 19.33
CA GLY A 126 0.82 -16.89 19.75
C GLY A 126 1.08 -15.41 20.07
N ARG A 127 0.06 -14.56 19.88
CA ARG A 127 0.15 -13.09 20.03
C ARG A 127 0.60 -12.60 21.42
N ASN A 128 0.38 -13.42 22.46
CA ASN A 128 0.80 -13.14 23.83
C ASN A 128 1.83 -14.18 24.34
N GLY A 129 2.41 -14.97 23.43
CA GLY A 129 3.37 -16.02 23.76
C GLY A 129 4.76 -15.47 24.04
N GLY A 130 5.72 -16.37 24.26
CA GLY A 130 7.10 -16.02 24.64
C GLY A 130 7.87 -15.18 23.61
N SER A 131 9.12 -14.84 23.95
CA SER A 131 9.95 -13.94 23.13
C SER A 131 10.23 -14.46 21.71
N LEU A 132 10.16 -13.56 20.72
CA LEU A 132 10.46 -13.86 19.32
C LEU A 132 11.98 -13.85 19.07
N LYS A 133 12.64 -14.99 19.28
CA LYS A 133 14.07 -15.14 18.93
C LYS A 133 14.23 -15.55 17.47
N LEU A 134 14.27 -14.59 16.55
CA LEU A 134 14.69 -14.83 15.17
C LEU A 134 16.17 -14.49 15.00
N ILE A 135 16.95 -15.45 14.50
CA ILE A 135 18.38 -15.28 14.20
C ILE A 135 18.50 -14.84 12.74
N ALA A 136 19.34 -13.83 12.46
CA ALA A 136 19.61 -13.39 11.09
C ALA A 136 20.13 -14.57 10.25
N GLN A 137 19.47 -14.85 9.13
CA GLN A 137 19.93 -15.84 8.16
C GLN A 137 20.95 -15.19 7.20
N VAL A 138 21.96 -15.96 6.78
CA VAL A 138 22.90 -15.53 5.74
C VAL A 138 22.10 -15.21 4.47
N MET A 139 22.33 -14.03 3.86
CA MET A 139 21.59 -13.45 2.70
C MET A 139 20.36 -12.59 3.01
N THR A 140 20.01 -12.34 4.27
CA THR A 140 18.97 -11.35 4.61
C THR A 140 19.61 -9.98 4.90
N PRO A 141 19.24 -8.89 4.19
CA PRO A 141 19.82 -7.57 4.43
C PRO A 141 19.50 -7.10 5.86
N VAL A 142 20.40 -6.38 6.53
CA VAL A 142 20.21 -5.84 7.89
C VAL A 142 20.11 -4.30 7.82
N LEU A 143 19.40 -3.67 8.77
CA LEU A 143 19.35 -2.19 8.90
C LEU A 143 20.79 -1.64 9.09
N PRO A 144 21.31 -0.76 8.20
CA PRO A 144 22.53 -0.05 8.51
C PRO A 144 22.29 0.87 9.72
N MET A 145 23.22 0.90 10.67
CA MET A 145 23.15 1.83 11.80
C MET A 145 23.24 3.27 11.28
N LEU A 146 22.28 4.10 11.67
CA LEU A 146 22.30 5.53 11.39
C LEU A 146 23.16 6.23 12.45
N VAL A 147 24.12 7.04 12.02
CA VAL A 147 24.84 8.01 12.87
C VAL A 147 24.12 9.35 12.76
N SER A 148 23.82 9.97 13.89
CA SER A 148 23.38 11.36 13.98
C SER A 148 24.63 12.25 14.12
N SER A 149 24.88 13.10 13.12
CA SER A 149 25.93 14.14 13.11
C SER A 149 25.44 15.44 13.75
#